data_AF-A0A255TRG8-F1
#
_entry.id   AF-A0A255TRG8-F1
#
_cell.length_a   1.000
_cell.length_b   1.000
_cell.length_c   1.000
_cell.angle_alpha   90.00
_cell.angle_beta   90.00
_cell.angle_gamma   90.00
#
_symmetry.space_group_name_H-M   'P 1'
#
loop_
_entity.id
_entity.type
_entity.pdbx_description
1 polymer ?
#
loop_
_entity_poly.entity_id
_entity_poly.type
_entity_poly.pdbx_seq_one_letter_code
_entity_poly.pdbx_strand_id
1 'polypeptide(L)' 'MLKVKDVDYLNNYRLALLFSDGVRKEVDLEPYLNGEVFGPLRDINLFVQYGLT' A
#
# COMPACT_ATOMS: atom_id res chain seq x y z
N MET A 1 19.74 5.38 1.91
CA MET A 1 18.63 4.61 2.53
C MET A 1 17.48 4.57 1.55
N LEU A 2 16.95 3.39 1.26
CA LEU A 2 15.80 3.22 0.39
C LEU A 2 14.53 3.72 1.11
N LYS A 3 13.72 4.54 0.44
CA LYS A 3 12.46 5.08 0.98
C LYS A 3 11.36 4.99 -0.08
N VAL A 4 10.11 4.81 0.35
CA VAL A 4 8.97 5.03 -0.53
C VAL A 4 8.82 6.54 -0.75
N LYS A 5 8.66 6.94 -2.01
CA LYS A 5 8.51 8.32 -2.48
C LYS A 5 7.10 8.62 -2.95
N ASP A 6 6.41 7.62 -3.46
CA ASP A 6 5.06 7.75 -3.98
C ASP A 6 4.31 6.42 -3.87
N VAL A 7 2.98 6.49 -3.81
CA VAL A 7 2.06 5.35 -3.68
C VAL A 7 0.83 5.60 -4.53
N ASP A 8 0.64 4.77 -5.56
CA ASP A 8 -0.59 4.75 -6.35
C ASP A 8 -1.45 3.55 -5.95
N TYR A 9 -2.74 3.79 -5.74
CA TYR A 9 -3.72 2.72 -5.62
C TYR A 9 -4.02 2.12 -6.99
N LEU A 10 -3.99 0.78 -7.10
CA LEU A 10 -4.30 0.07 -8.34
C LEU A 10 -5.72 -0.52 -8.30
N ASN A 11 -5.94 -1.47 -7.40
CA ASN A 11 -7.21 -2.17 -7.18
C ASN A 11 -7.06 -3.12 -5.97
N ASN A 12 -8.17 -3.52 -5.34
CA ASN A 12 -8.19 -4.43 -4.19
C ASN A 12 -7.16 -3.99 -3.14
N TYR A 13 -6.24 -4.86 -2.72
CA TYR A 13 -5.17 -4.52 -1.79
C TYR A 13 -3.82 -4.30 -2.49
N ARG A 14 -3.85 -3.89 -3.77
CA ARG A 14 -2.65 -3.68 -4.58
C ARG A 14 -2.28 -2.21 -4.72
N LEU A 15 -0.98 -1.95 -4.55
CA LEU A 15 -0.38 -0.62 -4.65
C LEU A 15 0.82 -0.67 -5.61
N ALA A 16 1.05 0.43 -6.35
CA ALA A 16 2.33 0.69 -6.99
C ALA A 16 3.14 1.65 -6.13
N LEU A 17 4.36 1.24 -5.77
CA LEU A 17 5.28 2.01 -4.94
C LEU A 17 6.41 2.55 -5.80
N LEU A 18 6.68 3.85 -5.71
CA LEU A 18 7.91 4.45 -6.22
C LEU A 18 8.93 4.53 -5.09
N PHE A 19 10.12 3.98 -5.30
CA PHE A 19 11.21 4.07 -4.35
C PHE A 19 12.16 5.22 -4.68
N SER A 20 12.94 5.64 -3.68
CA SER A 20 13.91 6.74 -3.79
C SER A 20 15.06 6.49 -4.77
N ASP A 21 15.24 5.24 -5.22
CA ASP A 21 16.18 4.85 -6.26
C ASP A 21 15.55 4.84 -7.67
N GLY A 22 14.29 5.26 -7.79
CA GLY A 22 13.54 5.33 -9.05
C GLY A 22 12.84 4.02 -9.44
N VAL A 23 13.00 2.94 -8.67
CA VAL A 23 12.34 1.67 -8.97
C VAL A 23 10.84 1.77 -8.65
N ARG A 24 10.01 1.24 -9.55
CA ARG A 24 8.58 1.02 -9.32
C ARG A 24 8.30 -0.45 -9.06
N LYS A 25 7.47 -0.74 -8.05
CA LYS A 25 6.99 -2.11 -7.78
C LYS A 25 5.51 -2.13 -7.47
N GLU A 26 4.82 -3.09 -8.05
CA GLU A 26 3.48 -3.46 -7.64
C GLU A 26 3.55 -4.49 -6.52
N VAL A 27 2.74 -4.31 -5.48
CA VAL A 27 2.68 -5.20 -4.32
C VAL A 27 1.24 -5.52 -3.99
N ASP A 28 0.99 -6.77 -3.62
CA ASP A 28 -0.28 -7.22 -3.07
C ASP A 28 -0.17 -7.34 -1.55
N LEU A 29 -0.95 -6.52 -0.85
CA LEU A 29 -0.95 -6.48 0.61
C LEU A 29 -1.97 -7.43 1.24
N GLU A 30 -2.90 -8.00 0.47
CA GLU A 30 -3.98 -8.86 1.00
C GLU A 30 -3.48 -9.97 1.94
N PRO A 31 -2.41 -10.74 1.60
CA PRO A 31 -1.93 -11.82 2.46
C PRO A 31 -1.42 -11.34 3.82
N TYR A 32 -1.05 -10.07 3.94
CA TYR A 32 -0.42 -9.47 5.11
C TYR A 32 -1.41 -8.75 6.03
N LEU A 33 -2.68 -8.59 5.63
CA LEU A 33 -3.73 -7.96 6.45
C LEU A 33 -4.30 -8.93 7.51
N ASN A 34 -3.41 -9.65 8.17
CA ASN A 34 -3.71 -10.62 9.22
C ASN A 34 -3.33 -10.07 10.61
N GLY A 35 -4.14 -10.35 11.64
CA GLY A 35 -3.98 -9.79 12.98
C GLY A 35 -4.88 -8.59 13.26
N GLU A 36 -5.24 -8.41 14.53
CA GLU A 36 -6.24 -7.42 14.96
C GLU A 36 -5.86 -5.98 14.61
N VAL A 37 -4.56 -5.66 14.63
CA VAL A 37 -4.05 -4.30 14.32
C VAL A 37 -4.38 -3.85 12.90
N PHE A 38 -4.48 -4.78 11.94
CA PHE A 38 -4.81 -4.47 10.54
C PHE A 38 -6.30 -4.66 10.23
N GLY A 39 -7.12 -5.01 11.23
CA GLY A 39 -8.56 -5.20 11.07
C GLY A 39 -9.28 -4.09 10.29
N PRO A 40 -9.02 -2.79 10.58
CA PRO A 40 -9.61 -1.69 9.82
C PRO A 40 -9.24 -1.69 8.33
N LEU A 41 -8.01 -2.09 7.98
CA LEU A 41 -7.53 -2.08 6.59
C LEU A 41 -8.14 -3.20 5.74
N ARG A 42 -8.94 -4.11 6.33
CA ARG A 42 -9.75 -5.09 5.60
C ARG A 42 -11.03 -4.49 5.03
N ASP A 43 -11.40 -3.28 5.43
CA ASP A 43 -12.38 -2.49 4.70
C ASP A 43 -11.65 -1.75 3.57
N ILE A 44 -12.02 -2.05 2.34
CA ILE A 44 -11.40 -1.46 1.16
C ILE A 44 -11.50 0.08 1.16
N ASN A 45 -12.56 0.64 1.73
CA ASN A 45 -12.73 2.10 1.80
C ASN A 45 -11.74 2.74 2.78
N LEU A 46 -11.34 2.01 3.83
CA LEU A 46 -10.32 2.44 4.77
C LEU A 46 -8.90 2.20 4.21
N PHE A 47 -8.72 1.17 3.40
CA PHE A 47 -7.45 0.88 2.73
C PHE A 47 -7.06 1.98 1.72
N VAL A 48 -8.01 2.47 0.92
CA VAL A 48 -7.76 3.44 -0.16
C VAL A 48 -7.40 4.84 0.35
N GLN A 49 -7.69 5.16 1.62
CA GLN A 49 -7.52 6.53 2.16
C GLN A 49 -6.07 7.01 2.35
N TYR A 50 -5.06 6.17 2.14
CA TYR A 50 -3.67 6.54 2.36
C TYR A 50 -2.94 6.87 1.06
N GLY A 51 -3.23 8.04 0.50
CA GLY A 51 -2.29 8.74 -0.37
C GLY A 51 -1.33 9.56 0.50
N LEU A 52 -0.02 9.36 0.34
CA LEU A 52 0.98 10.21 1.02
C LEU A 52 0.76 11.67 0.55
N THR A 53 0.29 12.54 1.43
CA THR A 53 0.36 14.01 1.25
C THR A 53 1.75 14.53 1.59
#